data_AF-A0A7C5BVG7-F1
#
_entry.id   AF-A0A7C5BVG7-F1
#
_cell.length_a   1.000
_cell.length_b   1.000
_cell.length_c   1.000
_cell.angle_alpha   90.00
_cell.angle_beta   90.00
_cell.angle_gamma   90.00
#
_symmetry.space_group_name_H-M   'P 1'
#
loop_
_entity.id
_entity.type
_entity.pdbx_description
1 polymer ?
#
loop_
_entity_poly.entity_id
_entity_poly.type
_entity_poly.pdbx_seq_one_letter_code
_entity_poly.pdbx_strand_id
1 'polypeptide(L)'
;MSVSSQTRARRKPSAGVARRRLVLRKSSKRLITLIAVVAVSLAIGTWLVGKVLRPIRLVSNEQRERDRVVADYKALAKENQELRRQLRYLQTSRGIEREARRHGFVMPGETTVVVPESKQATQSPP
;
A
#
# COMPACT_ATOMS: atom_id res chain seq x y z
N MET A 1 -62.79 76.82 32.52
CA MET A 1 -61.41 76.31 32.73
C MET A 1 -61.40 74.82 32.44
N SER A 2 -60.48 74.42 31.59
CA SER A 2 -60.51 73.21 30.77
C SER A 2 -60.17 71.95 31.55
N VAL A 3 -61.02 70.93 31.50
CA VAL A 3 -60.73 69.59 32.05
C VAL A 3 -60.33 68.66 30.91
N SER A 4 -59.05 68.37 30.82
CA SER A 4 -58.43 67.47 29.84
C SER A 4 -58.58 66.00 30.28
N SER A 5 -59.46 65.27 29.59
CA SER A 5 -59.68 63.84 29.78
C SER A 5 -58.59 63.01 29.11
N GLN A 6 -57.64 62.48 29.90
CA GLN A 6 -56.72 61.42 29.48
C GLN A 6 -57.43 60.05 29.50
N THR A 7 -57.69 59.48 28.33
CA THR A 7 -58.09 58.07 28.18
C THR A 7 -56.86 57.16 28.17
N ARG A 8 -56.57 56.49 29.30
CA ARG A 8 -55.63 55.37 29.37
C ARG A 8 -56.34 54.06 29.02
N ALA A 9 -56.17 53.58 27.79
CA ALA A 9 -56.61 52.25 27.38
C ALA A 9 -55.72 51.16 28.03
N ARG A 10 -56.26 50.46 29.02
CA ARG A 10 -55.65 49.27 29.64
C ARG A 10 -55.77 48.08 28.68
N ARG A 11 -54.71 47.77 27.94
CA ARG A 11 -54.62 46.55 27.11
C ARG A 11 -54.48 45.33 28.02
N LYS A 12 -55.45 44.40 27.96
CA LYS A 12 -55.38 43.10 28.62
C LYS A 12 -54.30 42.24 27.93
N PRO A 13 -53.39 41.56 28.64
CA PRO A 13 -52.45 40.64 28.01
C PRO A 13 -53.22 39.44 27.46
N SER A 14 -52.99 39.14 26.18
CA SER A 14 -53.67 38.06 25.47
C SER A 14 -53.20 36.69 26.00
N ALA A 15 -54.12 35.91 26.53
CA ALA A 15 -53.89 34.55 27.04
C ALA A 15 -53.45 33.53 25.96
N GLY A 16 -53.33 33.95 24.70
CA GLY A 16 -52.98 33.08 23.57
C GLY A 16 -51.50 32.69 23.46
N VAL A 17 -50.59 33.44 24.09
CA VAL A 17 -49.13 33.21 23.92
C VAL A 17 -48.60 32.07 24.80
N ALA A 18 -49.25 31.82 25.95
CA ALA A 18 -48.79 30.78 26.89
C ALA A 18 -49.06 29.34 26.41
N ARG A 19 -50.14 29.10 25.66
CA ARG A 19 -50.51 27.74 25.22
C ARG A 19 -49.63 27.17 24.09
N ARG A 20 -49.01 28.01 23.26
CA ARG A 20 -48.17 27.52 22.15
C ARG A 20 -46.83 26.92 22.60
N ARG A 21 -46.27 27.31 23.75
CA ARG A 21 -44.95 26.84 24.21
C ARG A 21 -44.93 25.40 24.74
N LEU A 22 -46.08 24.85 25.15
CA LEU A 22 -46.15 23.51 25.74
C LEU A 22 -46.26 22.40 24.68
N VAL A 23 -46.90 22.67 23.54
CA VAL A 23 -47.12 21.65 22.49
C VAL A 23 -45.82 21.40 21.68
N LEU A 24 -44.98 22.43 21.53
CA LEU A 24 -43.67 22.31 20.87
C LEU A 24 -42.70 21.39 21.63
N ARG A 25 -42.73 21.37 22.97
CA ARG A 25 -41.81 20.56 23.79
C ARG A 25 -41.97 19.05 23.64
N LYS A 26 -43.17 18.55 23.30
CA LYS A 26 -43.43 17.10 23.20
C LYS A 26 -42.98 16.51 21.86
N SER A 27 -43.05 17.31 20.77
CA SER A 27 -42.54 16.93 19.45
C SER A 27 -41.01 17.05 19.35
N SER A 28 -40.38 17.96 20.09
CA SER A 28 -38.91 18.09 20.10
C SER A 28 -38.21 16.82 20.60
N LYS A 29 -38.78 16.12 21.59
CA LYS A 29 -38.16 14.90 22.13
C LYS A 29 -38.06 13.78 21.08
N ARG A 30 -39.11 13.59 20.27
CA ARG A 30 -39.13 12.60 19.18
C ARG A 30 -38.14 12.95 18.07
N LEU A 31 -38.04 14.25 17.75
CA LEU A 31 -37.08 14.75 16.77
C LEU A 31 -35.64 14.55 17.26
N ILE A 32 -35.35 14.88 18.52
CA ILE A 32 -34.05 14.68 19.15
C ILE A 32 -33.67 13.19 19.18
N THR A 33 -34.61 12.29 19.52
CA THR A 33 -34.34 10.84 19.49
C THR A 33 -34.07 10.33 18.07
N LEU A 34 -34.78 10.82 17.06
CA LEU A 34 -34.52 10.43 15.66
C LEU A 34 -33.14 10.91 15.20
N ILE A 35 -32.78 12.17 15.50
CA ILE A 35 -31.45 12.70 15.17
C ILE A 35 -30.36 11.92 15.89
N ALA A 36 -30.56 11.58 17.17
CA ALA A 36 -29.60 10.78 17.93
C ALA A 36 -29.41 9.39 17.34
N VAL A 37 -30.50 8.70 16.96
CA VAL A 37 -30.43 7.37 16.32
C VAL A 37 -29.70 7.44 14.99
N VAL A 38 -29.98 8.44 14.16
CA VAL A 38 -29.29 8.65 12.88
C VAL A 38 -27.81 8.98 13.08
N ALA A 39 -27.48 9.83 14.05
CA ALA A 39 -26.09 10.15 14.37
C ALA A 39 -25.32 8.91 14.86
N VAL A 40 -25.94 8.09 15.71
CA VAL A 40 -25.34 6.84 16.20
C VAL A 40 -25.16 5.83 15.07
N SER A 41 -26.15 5.67 14.18
CA SER A 41 -26.03 4.75 13.05
C SER A 41 -24.94 5.18 12.05
N LEU A 42 -24.81 6.48 11.78
CA LEU A 42 -23.71 7.05 10.98
C LEU A 42 -22.35 6.85 11.65
N ALA A 43 -22.26 7.07 12.97
CA ALA A 43 -21.01 6.86 13.72
C ALA A 43 -20.57 5.39 13.68
N ILE A 44 -21.51 4.46 13.86
CA ILE A 44 -21.23 3.02 13.79
C ILE A 44 -20.83 2.62 12.37
N GLY A 45 -21.56 3.10 11.35
CA GLY A 45 -21.26 2.82 9.95
C GLY A 45 -19.88 3.32 9.53
N THR A 46 -19.54 4.56 9.87
CA THR A 46 -18.21 5.13 9.55
C THR A 46 -17.07 4.42 10.30
N TRP A 47 -17.30 4.01 11.55
CA TRP A 47 -16.34 3.23 12.33
C TRP A 47 -16.07 1.84 11.75
N LEU A 48 -17.12 1.11 11.33
CA LEU A 48 -17.00 -0.18 10.65
C LEU A 48 -16.27 -0.06 9.31
N VAL A 49 -16.65 0.93 8.50
CA VAL A 49 -16.01 1.19 7.21
C VAL A 49 -14.51 1.49 7.38
N GLY A 50 -14.14 2.31 8.37
CA GLY A 50 -12.73 2.58 8.67
C GLY A 50 -11.94 1.34 9.11
N LYS A 51 -12.59 0.42 9.85
CA LYS A 51 -11.96 -0.82 10.33
C LYS A 51 -11.78 -1.86 9.21
N VAL A 52 -12.68 -1.88 8.22
CA VAL A 52 -12.62 -2.82 7.07
C VAL A 52 -11.71 -2.29 5.95
N LEU A 53 -11.63 -0.98 5.75
CA LEU A 53 -10.75 -0.39 4.71
C LEU A 53 -9.25 -0.45 5.09
N ARG A 54 -8.91 -0.44 6.38
CA ARG A 54 -7.52 -0.56 6.85
C ARG A 54 -6.82 -1.87 6.44
N PRO A 55 -7.39 -3.07 6.66
CA PRO A 55 -6.73 -4.32 6.29
C PRO A 55 -6.58 -4.48 4.78
N ILE A 56 -7.52 -3.95 3.97
CA ILE A 56 -7.43 -4.05 2.50
C ILE A 56 -6.20 -3.30 1.97
N ARG A 57 -5.89 -2.13 2.52
CA ARG A 57 -4.69 -1.36 2.12
C ARG A 57 -3.38 -2.05 2.51
N LEU A 58 -3.35 -2.73 3.66
CA LEU A 58 -2.19 -3.49 4.12
C LEU A 58 -1.94 -4.73 3.25
N VAL A 59 -3.00 -5.50 2.95
CA VAL A 59 -2.91 -6.69 2.11
C VAL A 59 -2.49 -6.34 0.67
N SER A 60 -2.97 -5.21 0.13
CA SER A 60 -2.59 -4.76 -1.20
C SER A 60 -1.10 -4.40 -1.32
N ASN A 61 -0.53 -3.76 -0.30
CA ASN A 61 0.90 -3.45 -0.29
C ASN A 61 1.76 -4.71 -0.13
N GLU A 62 1.33 -5.63 0.73
CA GLU A 62 2.06 -6.88 0.96
C GLU A 62 2.06 -7.79 -0.29
N GLN A 63 0.95 -7.83 -1.03
CA GLN A 63 0.91 -8.55 -2.32
C GLN A 63 1.87 -7.94 -3.34
N ARG A 64 1.90 -6.61 -3.46
CA ARG A 64 2.83 -5.92 -4.39
C ARG A 64 4.28 -6.17 -4.05
N GLU A 65 4.62 -6.21 -2.76
CA GLU A 65 5.97 -6.49 -2.31
C GLU A 65 6.37 -7.94 -2.59
N ARG A 66 5.47 -8.90 -2.32
CA ARG A 66 5.66 -10.31 -2.70
C ARG A 66 5.85 -10.48 -4.21
N ASP A 67 5.02 -9.83 -5.02
CA ASP A 67 5.11 -9.92 -6.48
C ASP A 67 6.43 -9.36 -7.00
N ARG A 68 6.91 -8.25 -6.43
CA ARG A 68 8.23 -7.68 -6.76
C ARG A 68 9.36 -8.65 -6.42
N VAL A 69 9.38 -9.18 -5.19
CA VAL A 69 10.41 -10.12 -4.75
C VAL A 69 10.42 -11.39 -5.61
N VAL A 70 9.25 -11.90 -5.97
CA VAL A 70 9.12 -13.06 -6.86
C VAL A 70 9.63 -12.75 -8.27
N ALA A 71 9.34 -11.56 -8.80
CA ALA A 71 9.84 -11.12 -10.09
C ALA A 71 11.38 -11.00 -10.09
N ASP A 72 11.95 -10.37 -9.07
CA ASP A 72 13.40 -10.21 -8.92
C ASP A 72 14.11 -11.55 -8.80
N TYR A 73 13.56 -12.47 -7.98
CA TYR A 73 14.09 -13.82 -7.86
C TYR A 73 14.08 -14.57 -9.18
N LYS A 74 12.99 -14.47 -9.96
CA LYS A 74 12.90 -15.12 -11.28
C LYS A 74 13.91 -14.54 -12.27
N ALA A 75 14.09 -13.22 -12.27
CA ALA A 75 15.08 -12.55 -13.12
C ALA A 75 16.50 -13.04 -12.77
N LEU A 76 16.84 -13.04 -11.49
CA LEU A 76 18.15 -13.45 -11.00
C LEU A 76 18.43 -14.94 -11.21
N ALA A 77 17.41 -15.79 -11.06
CA ALA A 77 17.52 -17.23 -11.33
C ALA A 77 17.78 -17.50 -12.82
N LYS A 78 17.11 -16.75 -13.71
CA LYS A 78 17.31 -16.83 -15.15
C LYS A 78 18.73 -16.40 -15.55
N GLU A 79 19.21 -15.29 -14.99
CA GLU A 79 20.57 -14.81 -15.21
C GLU A 79 21.61 -15.81 -14.73
N ASN A 80 21.46 -16.34 -13.51
CA ASN A 80 22.32 -17.39 -12.98
C ASN A 80 22.35 -18.64 -13.86
N GLN A 81 21.19 -19.05 -14.37
CA GLN A 81 21.12 -20.20 -15.27
C GLN A 81 21.88 -19.95 -16.57
N GLU A 82 21.75 -18.75 -17.13
CA GLU A 82 22.43 -18.34 -18.36
C GLU A 82 23.95 -18.26 -18.17
N LEU A 83 24.41 -17.61 -17.09
CA LEU A 83 25.82 -17.56 -16.73
C LEU A 83 26.40 -18.96 -16.53
N ARG A 84 25.68 -19.87 -15.86
CA ARG A 84 26.11 -21.26 -15.71
C ARG A 84 26.21 -21.99 -17.05
N ARG A 85 25.34 -21.70 -18.02
CA ARG A 85 25.44 -22.26 -19.37
C ARG A 85 26.67 -21.73 -20.10
N GLN A 86 26.92 -20.43 -20.03
CA GLN A 86 28.10 -19.80 -20.63
C GLN A 86 29.39 -20.34 -20.01
N LEU A 87 29.44 -20.44 -18.68
CA LEU A 87 30.62 -20.96 -17.98
C LEU A 87 30.91 -22.42 -18.37
N ARG A 88 29.88 -23.27 -18.46
CA ARG A 88 30.04 -24.63 -18.98
C ARG A 88 30.53 -24.66 -20.42
N TYR A 89 30.03 -23.78 -21.28
CA TYR A 89 30.49 -23.69 -22.67
C TYR A 89 31.97 -23.27 -22.74
N LEU A 90 32.36 -22.26 -21.97
CA LEU A 90 33.73 -21.74 -21.91
C LEU A 90 34.72 -22.76 -21.36
N GLN A 91 34.27 -23.71 -20.52
CA GLN A 91 35.10 -24.82 -20.05
C GLN A 91 35.31 -25.94 -21.09
N THR A 92 34.56 -25.95 -22.19
CA THR A 92 34.78 -26.93 -23.27
C THR A 92 35.99 -26.54 -24.12
N SER A 93 36.64 -27.52 -24.75
CA SER A 93 37.77 -27.27 -25.67
C SER A 93 37.43 -26.25 -26.77
N ARG A 94 36.24 -26.37 -27.38
CA ARG A 94 35.74 -25.40 -28.38
C ARG A 94 35.52 -24.01 -27.80
N GLY A 95 35.06 -23.92 -26.55
CA GLY A 95 34.87 -22.65 -25.86
C GLY A 95 36.19 -21.94 -25.57
N ILE A 96 37.16 -22.70 -25.03
CA ILE A 96 38.53 -22.23 -24.76
C ILE A 96 39.19 -21.74 -26.05
N GLU A 97 39.16 -22.54 -27.12
CA GLU A 97 39.78 -22.19 -28.41
C GLU A 97 39.15 -20.93 -29.03
N ARG A 98 37.82 -20.79 -28.92
CA ARG A 98 37.11 -19.61 -29.43
C ARG A 98 37.47 -18.34 -28.67
N GLU A 99 37.54 -18.38 -27.34
CA GLU A 99 37.99 -17.23 -26.55
C GLU A 99 39.48 -16.96 -26.74
N ALA A 100 40.31 -18.00 -26.82
CA ALA A 100 41.73 -17.86 -27.10
C ALA A 100 41.99 -17.14 -28.43
N ARG A 101 41.24 -17.48 -29.49
CA ARG A 101 41.24 -16.75 -30.77
C ARG A 101 40.78 -15.30 -30.62
N ARG A 102 39.71 -15.05 -29.88
CA ARG A 102 39.19 -13.70 -29.63
C ARG A 102 40.22 -12.79 -28.98
N HIS A 103 41.03 -13.35 -28.08
CA HIS A 103 42.10 -12.64 -27.39
C HIS A 103 43.44 -12.67 -28.14
N GLY A 104 43.51 -13.28 -29.32
CA GLY A 104 44.72 -13.33 -30.15
C GLY A 104 45.77 -14.35 -29.72
N PHE A 105 45.44 -15.29 -28.84
CA PHE A 105 46.35 -16.34 -28.38
C PHE A 105 46.50 -17.51 -29.36
N VAL A 106 45.57 -17.68 -30.32
CA VAL A 106 45.57 -18.78 -31.30
C VAL A 106 45.12 -18.25 -32.65
N MET A 107 45.83 -18.59 -33.74
CA MET A 107 45.44 -18.24 -35.11
C MET A 107 44.62 -19.35 -35.81
N PRO A 108 43.92 -19.05 -36.93
CA PRO A 108 43.24 -20.07 -37.71
C PRO A 108 44.23 -21.12 -38.24
N GLY A 109 44.01 -22.40 -37.92
CA GLY A 109 44.89 -23.51 -38.30
C GLY A 109 45.86 -23.98 -37.21
N GLU A 110 45.98 -23.24 -36.10
CA GLU A 110 46.77 -23.65 -34.94
C GLU A 110 45.94 -24.46 -33.93
N THR A 111 46.56 -25.42 -33.24
CA THR A 111 45.92 -26.27 -32.23
C THR A 111 46.50 -25.99 -30.84
N THR A 112 45.65 -25.75 -29.86
CA THR A 112 46.06 -25.53 -28.45
C THR A 112 46.38 -26.86 -27.77
N VAL A 113 47.59 -27.00 -27.23
CA VAL A 113 47.98 -28.14 -26.40
C VAL A 113 47.97 -27.71 -24.93
N VAL A 114 47.12 -28.33 -24.12
CA VAL A 114 47.07 -28.08 -22.67
C VAL A 114 48.08 -29.00 -22.00
N VAL A 115 49.13 -28.43 -21.41
CA VAL A 115 50.07 -29.17 -20.56
C VAL A 115 49.45 -29.24 -19.16
N PRO A 116 49.06 -30.43 -18.66
CA PRO A 116 48.54 -30.53 -17.30
C PRO A 116 49.65 -30.17 -16.33
N GLU A 117 49.40 -29.18 -15.47
CA GLU A 117 50.35 -28.87 -14.40
C GLU A 117 50.46 -30.09 -13.49
N SER A 118 51.63 -30.72 -13.50
CA SER A 118 51.96 -31.78 -12.55
C SER A 118 51.80 -31.19 -11.16
N LYS A 119 50.88 -31.77 -10.38
CA LYS A 119 50.51 -31.41 -9.02
C LYS A 119 51.77 -31.34 -8.13
N GLN A 120 52.50 -30.23 -8.17
CA GLN A 120 53.56 -29.97 -7.21
C GLN A 120 52.87 -29.68 -5.89
N ALA A 121 53.07 -30.62 -4.96
CA ALA A 121 52.60 -30.57 -3.61
C ALA A 121 53.15 -29.31 -2.92
N THR A 122 52.37 -28.23 -2.92
CA THR A 122 52.63 -27.12 -2.01
C THR A 122 52.18 -27.57 -0.63
N GLN A 123 53.18 -28.01 0.13
CA GLN A 123 53.16 -28.28 1.56
C GLN A 123 52.41 -27.17 2.30
N SER A 124 51.44 -27.56 3.13
CA SER A 124 50.85 -26.69 4.15
C SER A 124 51.88 -26.41 5.24
N PRO A 125 52.17 -25.14 5.60
CA PRO A 125 52.70 -24.80 6.91
C PRO A 125 51.55 -24.65 7.93
N PRO A 126 51.83 -24.80 9.24
CA PRO A 126 50.85 -25.15 10.28
C PRO A 126 49.77 -24.10 10.55
#